data_AF-A0A2E3F3J6-F1
#
_entry.id   AF-A0A2E3F3J6-F1
#
_cell.length_a   1.000
_cell.length_b   1.000
_cell.length_c   1.000
_cell.angle_alpha   90.00
_cell.angle_beta   90.00
_cell.angle_gamma   90.00
#
_symmetry.space_group_name_H-M   'P 1'
#
loop_
_entity.id
_entity.type
_entity.pdbx_description
1 polymer ?
#
loop_
_entity_poly.entity_id
_entity_poly.type
_entity_poly.pdbx_seq_one_letter_code
_entity_poly.pdbx_strand_id
1 'polypeptide(L)'
;MEKKLKYIFCILSFAVFSFGQVFSATGDGSLSDSNLKYIGRWDKSCKTVYHSYWGGAYFKTLFSGTTVQLKLDAAVNLYVNIDGAGFKKFEARDSLLNLTPTGLEPGVHTLVVAAAYANDEIQFKGLKLDPGAETFSPPVNDLIEFIGNSITSGQNTTKGNLSAYAWLTGESLDLEHTQISQPGITLTDGYHYEGDWAPKRGQISQYFLTKQPNHQKNNLWNFDTYTPKIIVINLGTNDYNLNVPGTIFSENYRNFLKQIRTKFPKTEIFVMRTFGGYYASETARVVDQFRRNDLRIHYIDTSNWLSHPEDFVDTNHPNDQGHIKVALKLSEILNSFLELH
;
A
#
# COMPACT_ATOMS: atom_id res chain seq x y z
N MET A 1 38.59 8.75 -12.76
CA MET A 1 37.33 7.98 -12.94
C MET A 1 36.29 8.51 -11.96
N GLU A 2 36.21 9.84 -11.93
CA GLU A 2 35.35 10.70 -11.14
C GLU A 2 34.59 11.54 -12.17
N LYS A 3 33.36 11.95 -11.86
CA LYS A 3 32.35 12.58 -12.75
C LYS A 3 31.42 11.57 -13.43
N LYS A 4 30.46 11.06 -12.67
CA LYS A 4 29.08 10.73 -13.14
C LYS A 4 28.15 10.39 -11.96
N LEU A 5 28.21 11.18 -10.89
CA LEU A 5 27.30 11.06 -9.74
C LEU A 5 26.87 12.45 -9.25
N LYS A 6 26.28 13.23 -10.15
CA LYS A 6 25.51 14.45 -9.86
C LYS A 6 24.39 14.51 -10.89
N TYR A 7 23.21 14.97 -10.47
CA TYR A 7 21.95 15.07 -11.21
C TYR A 7 20.95 13.94 -11.00
N ILE A 8 20.43 13.83 -9.77
CA ILE A 8 18.97 13.78 -9.61
C ILE A 8 18.58 15.22 -9.30
N PHE A 9 18.24 15.97 -10.34
CA PHE A 9 17.69 17.32 -10.17
C PHE A 9 16.30 17.15 -9.55
N CYS A 10 16.08 17.79 -8.40
CA CYS A 10 14.76 18.15 -7.94
C CYS A 10 14.01 18.82 -9.09
N ILE A 11 13.00 18.16 -9.63
CA ILE A 11 11.91 18.87 -10.29
C ILE A 11 10.99 19.31 -9.16
N LEU A 12 11.37 20.41 -8.51
CA LEU A 12 10.43 21.22 -7.73
C LEU A 12 9.54 21.91 -8.76
N SER A 13 8.44 21.24 -9.13
CA SER A 13 7.33 21.88 -9.80
C SER A 13 6.70 22.87 -8.82
N PHE A 14 7.23 24.09 -8.74
CA PHE A 14 6.50 25.22 -8.20
C PHE A 14 5.42 25.59 -9.21
N ALA A 15 4.33 24.83 -9.20
CA ALA A 15 3.11 25.29 -9.81
C ALA A 15 2.49 26.31 -8.85
N VAL A 16 2.70 27.60 -9.13
CA VAL A 16 1.89 28.67 -8.54
C VAL A 16 0.50 28.55 -9.17
N PHE A 17 -0.34 27.71 -8.57
CA PHE A 17 -1.75 27.61 -8.91
C PHE A 17 -2.46 28.87 -8.40
N SER A 18 -2.52 29.93 -9.22
CA SER A 18 -3.60 30.90 -9.11
C SER A 18 -4.83 30.28 -9.75
N PHE A 19 -5.58 29.51 -8.95
CA PHE A 19 -6.89 29.03 -9.34
C PHE A 19 -7.90 29.56 -8.34
N GLY A 20 -8.88 30.32 -8.85
CA GLY A 20 -10.21 30.26 -8.28
C GLY A 20 -10.75 28.85 -8.52
N GLN A 21 -10.31 27.88 -7.70
CA GLN A 21 -10.93 26.57 -7.68
C GLN A 21 -12.31 26.74 -7.08
N VAL A 22 -13.33 26.52 -7.90
CA VAL A 22 -14.69 26.30 -7.40
C VAL A 22 -14.65 24.95 -6.71
N PHE A 23 -14.44 24.96 -5.39
CA PHE A 23 -14.53 23.76 -4.61
C PHE A 23 -15.97 23.24 -4.64
N SER A 24 -16.12 21.91 -4.65
CA SER A 24 -17.38 21.22 -4.35
C SER A 24 -17.90 21.65 -2.97
N ALA A 25 -19.04 21.10 -2.55
CA ALA A 25 -19.52 21.22 -1.17
C ALA A 25 -18.39 20.98 -0.16
N THR A 26 -18.26 21.92 0.78
CA THR A 26 -17.26 21.89 1.83
C THR A 26 -17.63 20.85 2.89
N GLY A 27 -16.63 20.43 3.68
CA GLY A 27 -16.81 19.44 4.74
C GLY A 27 -16.24 19.91 6.08
N ASP A 28 -16.59 19.19 7.14
CA ASP A 28 -16.26 19.54 8.53
C ASP A 28 -15.14 18.67 9.14
N GLY A 29 -14.59 17.75 8.34
CA GLY A 29 -13.61 16.77 8.79
C GLY A 29 -14.20 15.60 9.58
N SER A 30 -15.52 15.47 9.69
CA SER A 30 -16.16 14.31 10.34
C SER A 30 -15.95 13.02 9.54
N LEU A 31 -16.31 11.86 10.11
CA LEU A 31 -16.18 10.57 9.41
C LEU A 31 -17.04 10.48 8.14
N SER A 32 -18.20 11.13 8.14
CA SER A 32 -19.11 11.17 6.99
C SER A 32 -18.73 12.23 5.96
N ASP A 33 -17.69 13.02 6.22
CA ASP A 33 -17.23 14.05 5.31
C ASP A 33 -16.71 13.43 4.00
N SER A 34 -17.42 13.72 2.91
CA SER A 34 -17.13 13.18 1.58
C SER A 34 -15.83 13.70 0.96
N ASN A 35 -15.23 14.75 1.54
CA ASN A 35 -13.95 15.30 1.12
C ASN A 35 -12.76 14.47 1.64
N LEU A 36 -12.97 13.63 2.65
CA LEU A 36 -11.95 12.67 3.11
C LEU A 36 -11.95 11.44 2.20
N LYS A 37 -10.88 11.27 1.43
CA LYS A 37 -10.68 10.14 0.53
C LYS A 37 -9.86 9.08 1.24
N TYR A 38 -10.50 7.94 1.49
CA TYR A 38 -9.93 6.79 2.17
C TYR A 38 -9.40 5.82 1.12
N ILE A 39 -8.09 5.60 1.08
CA ILE A 39 -7.41 4.78 0.09
C ILE A 39 -7.00 3.44 0.72
N GLY A 40 -7.26 2.36 -0.01
CA GLY A 40 -7.12 0.98 0.48
C GLY A 40 -8.34 0.50 1.25
N ARG A 41 -8.15 -0.53 2.08
CA ARG A 41 -9.26 -1.20 2.78
C ARG A 41 -9.60 -0.52 4.10
N TRP A 42 -10.68 0.26 4.06
CA TRP A 42 -11.28 0.91 5.22
C TRP A 42 -12.61 0.27 5.59
N ASP A 43 -12.71 -0.25 6.82
CA ASP A 43 -13.96 -0.70 7.42
C ASP A 43 -14.71 0.50 8.02
N LYS A 44 -15.86 0.80 7.41
CA LYS A 44 -16.75 1.91 7.78
C LYS A 44 -18.06 1.44 8.44
N SER A 45 -18.11 0.17 8.85
CA SER A 45 -19.31 -0.42 9.47
C SER A 45 -19.67 0.23 10.81
N CYS A 46 -18.69 0.73 11.55
CA CYS A 46 -18.89 1.54 12.74
C CYS A 46 -18.95 3.03 12.40
N LYS A 47 -20.08 3.69 12.68
CA LYS A 47 -20.28 5.11 12.32
C LYS A 47 -19.50 6.10 13.20
N THR A 48 -18.89 5.63 14.29
CA THR A 48 -18.15 6.47 15.25
C THR A 48 -16.64 6.31 15.14
N VAL A 49 -16.16 5.33 14.37
CA VAL A 49 -14.73 5.09 14.10
C VAL A 49 -14.59 4.30 12.81
N TYR A 50 -13.75 4.78 11.89
CA TYR A 50 -13.38 4.04 10.69
C TYR A 50 -12.02 3.39 10.88
N HIS A 51 -11.90 2.13 10.46
CA HIS A 51 -10.69 1.35 10.64
C HIS A 51 -9.97 1.12 9.32
N SER A 52 -8.70 1.48 9.25
CA SER A 52 -7.79 0.80 8.35
C SER A 52 -7.07 -0.30 9.11
N TYR A 53 -7.26 -1.53 8.68
CA TYR A 53 -6.56 -2.67 9.28
C TYR A 53 -5.23 -2.96 8.60
N TRP A 54 -4.97 -2.46 7.40
CA TRP A 54 -3.81 -2.86 6.58
C TRP A 54 -2.73 -1.78 6.55
N GLY A 55 -1.47 -2.20 6.57
CA GLY A 55 -0.34 -1.33 6.27
C GLY A 55 -0.46 -0.73 4.87
N GLY A 56 0.12 0.46 4.66
CA GLY A 56 0.07 1.13 3.36
C GLY A 56 -1.27 1.76 2.98
N ALA A 57 -2.32 1.55 3.78
CA ALA A 57 -3.55 2.32 3.64
C ALA A 57 -3.37 3.72 4.25
N TYR A 58 -4.06 4.68 3.66
CA TYR A 58 -4.01 6.08 4.06
C TYR A 58 -5.34 6.76 3.77
N PHE A 59 -5.49 7.99 4.26
CA PHE A 59 -6.52 8.89 3.77
C PHE A 59 -5.89 10.22 3.39
N LYS A 60 -6.60 10.96 2.53
CA LYS A 60 -6.20 12.30 2.13
C LYS A 60 -7.38 13.25 2.00
N THR A 61 -7.09 14.54 2.17
CA THR A 61 -8.03 15.65 2.01
C THR A 61 -7.27 16.94 1.72
N LEU A 62 -7.97 18.00 1.33
CA LEU A 62 -7.52 19.37 1.56
C LEU A 62 -8.22 19.92 2.80
N PHE A 63 -7.60 20.88 3.49
CA PHE A 63 -8.22 21.61 4.60
C PHE A 63 -7.83 23.09 4.57
N SER A 64 -8.72 23.99 4.98
CA SER A 64 -8.39 25.40 5.19
C SER A 64 -7.93 25.67 6.62
N GLY A 65 -7.34 26.85 6.85
CA GLY A 65 -6.98 27.33 8.17
C GLY A 65 -5.48 27.35 8.39
N THR A 66 -5.07 27.17 9.65
CA THR A 66 -3.67 27.19 10.09
C THR A 66 -3.31 25.93 10.88
N THR A 67 -4.30 25.24 11.44
CA THR A 67 -4.07 24.01 12.21
C THR A 67 -5.00 22.87 11.84
N VAL A 68 -4.49 21.64 12.02
CA VAL A 68 -5.26 20.42 11.91
C VAL A 68 -4.81 19.40 12.95
N GLN A 69 -5.78 18.71 13.56
CA GLN A 69 -5.53 17.62 14.49
C GLN A 69 -6.30 16.36 14.06
N LEU A 70 -5.74 15.19 14.36
CA LEU A 70 -6.40 13.90 14.14
C LEU A 70 -7.09 13.43 15.42
N LYS A 71 -8.36 13.02 15.31
CA LYS A 71 -9.05 12.27 16.37
C LYS A 71 -8.84 10.78 16.13
N LEU A 72 -8.30 10.08 17.11
CA LEU A 72 -7.95 8.66 17.03
C LEU A 72 -8.56 7.90 18.22
N ASP A 73 -8.92 6.63 18.00
CA ASP A 73 -9.44 5.76 19.07
C ASP A 73 -8.36 4.94 19.77
N ALA A 74 -7.19 4.80 19.14
CA ALA A 74 -6.07 4.02 19.65
C ALA A 74 -4.73 4.61 19.22
N ALA A 75 -3.69 4.25 19.96
CA ALA A 75 -2.31 4.57 19.60
C ALA A 75 -1.90 3.89 18.30
N VAL A 76 -1.18 4.61 17.45
CA VAL A 76 -0.74 4.14 16.12
C VAL A 76 0.49 4.94 15.67
N ASN A 77 1.35 4.36 14.86
CA ASN A 77 2.43 5.09 14.22
C ASN A 77 2.00 5.51 12.81
N LEU A 78 2.20 6.79 12.50
CA LEU A 78 1.73 7.41 11.27
C LEU A 78 2.88 8.09 10.55
N TYR A 79 2.74 8.19 9.24
CA TYR A 79 3.43 9.20 8.44
C TYR A 79 2.42 10.21 7.91
N VAL A 80 2.78 11.49 8.03
CA VAL A 80 1.91 12.60 7.61
C VAL A 80 2.68 13.51 6.66
N ASN A 81 2.06 13.82 5.52
CA ASN A 81 2.56 14.80 4.56
C ASN A 81 1.55 15.95 4.48
N ILE A 82 2.05 17.17 4.69
CA ILE A 82 1.30 18.41 4.54
C ILE A 82 2.01 19.24 3.49
N ASP A 83 1.27 19.72 2.49
CA ASP A 83 1.75 20.59 1.40
C ASP A 83 2.94 20.02 0.61
N GLY A 84 3.03 18.70 0.51
CA GLY A 84 4.13 18.06 -0.20
C GLY A 84 5.51 18.29 0.44
N ALA A 85 5.58 18.76 1.68
CA ALA A 85 6.84 19.04 2.38
C ALA A 85 7.62 17.76 2.77
N GLY A 86 7.04 16.59 2.48
CA GLY A 86 7.60 15.27 2.77
C GLY A 86 7.00 14.66 4.04
N PHE A 87 6.93 13.33 4.05
CA PHE A 87 6.34 12.58 5.16
C PHE A 87 7.16 12.70 6.45
N LYS A 88 6.50 13.17 7.52
CA LYS A 88 7.01 13.20 8.89
C LYS A 88 6.39 12.08 9.71
N LYS A 89 7.20 11.41 10.53
CA LYS A 89 6.72 10.34 11.42
C LYS A 89 6.05 10.96 12.64
N PHE A 90 4.87 10.45 13.00
CA PHE A 90 4.17 10.74 14.23
C PHE A 90 3.91 9.46 15.00
N GLU A 91 4.15 9.51 16.30
CA GLU A 91 3.80 8.46 17.24
C GLU A 91 2.54 8.90 17.98
N ALA A 92 1.37 8.57 17.45
CA ALA A 92 0.11 8.92 18.08
C ALA A 92 -0.07 8.06 19.33
N ARG A 93 -0.12 8.70 20.49
CA ARG A 93 -0.39 8.04 21.78
C ARG A 93 -1.67 8.60 22.43
N ASP A 94 -1.98 9.86 22.16
CA ASP A 94 -3.21 10.53 22.58
C ASP A 94 -4.33 10.36 21.55
N SER A 95 -5.58 10.49 22.02
CA SER A 95 -6.77 10.46 21.15
C SER A 95 -6.92 11.71 20.28
N LEU A 96 -6.16 12.78 20.54
CA LEU A 96 -6.12 14.00 19.75
C LEU A 96 -4.67 14.37 19.42
N LEU A 97 -4.22 14.01 18.23
CA LEU A 97 -2.86 14.28 17.76
C LEU A 97 -2.80 15.62 17.00
N ASN A 98 -2.01 16.57 17.48
CA ASN A 98 -1.74 17.82 16.74
C ASN A 98 -0.70 17.59 15.63
N LEU A 99 -1.08 17.81 14.37
CA LEU A 99 -0.18 17.65 13.22
C LEU A 99 0.59 18.93 12.89
N THR A 100 0.13 20.07 13.39
CA THR A 100 0.63 21.43 13.10
C THR A 100 0.85 22.20 14.41
N PRO A 101 1.82 21.80 15.25
CA PRO A 101 2.07 22.45 16.54
C PRO A 101 2.59 23.88 16.41
N THR A 102 3.37 24.14 15.35
CA THR A 102 3.69 25.47 14.85
C THR A 102 2.73 25.67 13.69
N GLY A 103 1.70 26.51 13.86
CA GLY A 103 0.65 26.69 12.85
C GLY A 103 1.21 27.01 11.45
N LEU A 104 0.45 26.65 10.43
CA LEU A 104 0.74 26.95 9.04
C LEU A 104 0.36 28.40 8.71
N GLU A 105 0.85 28.90 7.59
CA GLU A 105 0.33 30.16 7.02
C GLU A 105 -1.15 29.99 6.66
N PRO A 106 -2.01 31.01 6.83
CA PRO A 106 -3.41 30.92 6.48
C PRO A 106 -3.61 30.54 5.01
N GLY A 107 -4.34 29.46 4.74
CA GLY A 107 -4.58 29.03 3.37
C GLY A 107 -5.36 27.72 3.28
N VAL A 108 -5.28 27.09 2.11
CA VAL A 108 -5.74 25.72 1.88
C VAL A 108 -4.51 24.83 1.75
N HIS A 109 -4.50 23.74 2.51
CA HIS A 109 -3.38 22.82 2.62
C HIS A 109 -3.78 21.42 2.19
N THR A 110 -2.82 20.67 1.68
CA THR A 110 -3.01 19.24 1.42
C THR A 110 -2.67 18.44 2.67
N LEU A 111 -3.36 17.32 2.89
CA LEU A 111 -3.10 16.40 3.98
C LEU A 111 -3.15 14.96 3.49
N VAL A 112 -2.09 14.19 3.75
CA VAL A 112 -2.05 12.73 3.60
C VAL A 112 -1.62 12.12 4.93
N VAL A 113 -2.36 11.12 5.42
CA VAL A 113 -2.05 10.40 6.66
C VAL A 113 -2.05 8.89 6.39
N ALA A 114 -0.90 8.27 6.60
CA ALA A 114 -0.63 6.87 6.27
C ALA A 114 -0.15 6.06 7.48
N ALA A 115 -0.51 4.77 7.53
CA ALA A 115 0.02 3.84 8.51
C ALA A 115 1.52 3.58 8.28
N ALA A 116 2.33 3.61 9.34
CA ALA A 116 3.79 3.51 9.20
C ALA A 116 4.29 2.08 8.92
N TYR A 117 3.75 1.08 9.61
CA TYR A 117 4.18 -0.31 9.49
C TYR A 117 3.00 -1.24 9.14
N ALA A 118 3.31 -2.50 8.83
CA ALA A 118 2.31 -3.50 8.50
C ALA A 118 1.20 -3.53 9.56
N ASN A 119 1.56 -3.63 10.84
CA ASN A 119 0.61 -3.80 11.95
C ASN A 119 0.02 -2.49 12.52
N ASP A 120 0.28 -1.34 11.90
CA ASP A 120 -0.30 -0.06 12.36
C ASP A 120 -1.74 0.08 11.85
N GLU A 121 -2.70 -0.18 12.73
CA GLU A 121 -4.13 -0.03 12.44
C GLU A 121 -4.61 1.38 12.75
N ILE A 122 -5.13 2.09 11.75
CA ILE A 122 -5.66 3.44 11.95
C ILE A 122 -7.11 3.33 12.42
N GLN A 123 -7.38 3.75 13.66
CA GLN A 123 -8.73 3.88 14.21
C GLN A 123 -9.15 5.35 14.21
N PHE A 124 -9.63 5.82 13.06
CA PHE A 124 -9.87 7.24 12.79
C PHE A 124 -11.26 7.69 13.25
N LYS A 125 -11.35 8.86 13.88
CA LYS A 125 -12.60 9.47 14.39
C LYS A 125 -12.93 10.83 13.78
N GLY A 126 -12.18 11.27 12.78
CA GLY A 126 -12.34 12.58 12.14
C GLY A 126 -11.18 13.54 12.40
N LEU A 127 -11.23 14.69 11.76
CA LEU A 127 -10.34 15.82 11.97
C LEU A 127 -10.92 16.76 13.03
N LYS A 128 -10.04 17.57 13.60
CA LYS A 128 -10.39 18.81 14.28
C LYS A 128 -9.67 19.94 13.56
N LEU A 129 -10.45 20.87 13.04
CA LEU A 129 -9.99 22.04 12.30
C LEU A 129 -10.10 23.30 13.17
N ASP A 130 -9.51 24.39 12.70
CA ASP A 130 -9.75 25.72 13.25
C ASP A 130 -11.25 26.10 13.16
N PRO A 131 -11.76 27.00 14.01
CA PRO A 131 -13.13 27.49 13.89
C PRO A 131 -13.40 28.11 12.51
N GLY A 132 -14.41 27.60 11.80
CA GLY A 132 -14.78 28.06 10.46
C GLY A 132 -13.89 27.52 9.33
N ALA A 133 -12.87 26.72 9.64
CA ALA A 133 -12.13 25.97 8.63
C ALA A 133 -12.94 24.77 8.13
N GLU A 134 -12.63 24.37 6.90
CA GLU A 134 -13.37 23.39 6.12
C GLU A 134 -12.42 22.43 5.42
N THR A 135 -12.92 21.29 5.00
CA THR A 135 -12.23 20.37 4.09
C THR A 135 -12.69 20.53 2.66
N PHE A 136 -11.83 20.11 1.73
CA PHE A 136 -12.15 20.06 0.31
C PHE A 136 -11.64 18.77 -0.32
N SER A 137 -12.34 18.30 -1.35
CA SER A 137 -11.99 17.04 -2.03
C SER A 137 -10.62 17.15 -2.71
N PRO A 138 -9.68 16.22 -2.45
CA PRO A 138 -8.44 16.10 -3.20
C PRO A 138 -8.68 15.44 -4.55
N PRO A 139 -7.72 15.59 -5.50
CA PRO A 139 -7.66 14.70 -6.66
C PRO A 139 -7.44 13.25 -6.19
N VAL A 140 -8.08 12.30 -6.88
CA VAL A 140 -7.92 10.87 -6.65
C VAL A 140 -7.67 10.20 -8.00
N ASN A 141 -6.59 9.44 -8.08
CA ASN A 141 -6.18 8.74 -9.30
C ASN A 141 -6.63 7.27 -9.27
N ASP A 142 -6.31 6.54 -10.33
CA ASP A 142 -6.51 5.09 -10.36
C ASP A 142 -5.69 4.40 -9.25
N LEU A 143 -6.15 3.23 -8.81
CA LEU A 143 -5.55 2.47 -7.70
C LEU A 143 -4.74 1.26 -8.20
N ILE A 144 -3.54 1.08 -7.65
CA ILE A 144 -2.77 -0.16 -7.69
C ILE A 144 -2.82 -0.88 -6.33
N GLU A 145 -3.18 -2.16 -6.33
CA GLU A 145 -3.21 -2.98 -5.11
C GLU A 145 -2.07 -4.00 -5.11
N PHE A 146 -1.23 -3.95 -4.06
CA PHE A 146 -0.14 -4.88 -3.85
C PHE A 146 -0.54 -5.96 -2.86
N ILE A 147 -0.32 -7.22 -3.24
CA ILE A 147 -0.56 -8.40 -2.41
C ILE A 147 0.78 -9.07 -2.13
N GLY A 148 1.10 -9.30 -0.86
CA GLY A 148 2.39 -9.90 -0.55
C GLY A 148 2.64 -10.22 0.91
N ASN A 149 3.92 -10.25 1.26
CA ASN A 149 4.45 -10.59 2.57
C ASN A 149 5.31 -9.45 3.14
N SER A 150 6.27 -9.78 4.02
CA SER A 150 7.21 -8.84 4.64
C SER A 150 7.89 -7.88 3.66
N ILE A 151 8.24 -8.35 2.46
CA ILE A 151 8.91 -7.53 1.44
C ILE A 151 7.95 -6.46 0.92
N THR A 152 6.70 -6.82 0.63
CA THR A 152 5.68 -5.85 0.22
C THR A 152 5.34 -4.86 1.33
N SER A 153 5.50 -5.25 2.60
CA SER A 153 5.34 -4.37 3.77
C SER A 153 6.59 -3.51 4.09
N GLY A 154 7.68 -3.64 3.33
CA GLY A 154 8.92 -2.90 3.59
C GLY A 154 9.60 -3.29 4.90
N GLN A 155 9.50 -4.56 5.31
CA GLN A 155 10.19 -5.02 6.52
C GLN A 155 11.70 -4.75 6.43
N ASN A 156 12.28 -4.29 7.54
CA ASN A 156 13.70 -3.91 7.68
C ASN A 156 14.12 -2.65 6.89
N THR A 157 13.19 -1.96 6.22
CA THR A 157 13.46 -0.65 5.61
C THR A 157 13.38 0.48 6.64
N THR A 158 13.97 1.64 6.33
CA THR A 158 14.04 2.77 7.27
C THR A 158 12.69 3.38 7.60
N LYS A 159 11.71 3.32 6.68
CA LYS A 159 10.36 3.90 6.87
C LYS A 159 9.22 2.89 6.73
N GLY A 160 9.49 1.59 6.82
CA GLY A 160 8.45 0.56 6.76
C GLY A 160 7.64 0.64 5.46
N ASN A 161 6.32 0.80 5.57
CA ASN A 161 5.43 0.83 4.41
C ASN A 161 5.86 1.86 3.36
N LEU A 162 6.31 3.05 3.77
CA LEU A 162 6.67 4.15 2.86
C LEU A 162 7.97 3.91 2.08
N SER A 163 8.88 3.09 2.60
CA SER A 163 10.10 2.69 1.89
C SER A 163 9.89 1.40 1.11
N ALA A 164 8.74 0.74 1.24
CA ALA A 164 8.45 -0.47 0.49
C ALA A 164 8.31 -0.16 -1.00
N TYR A 165 8.75 -1.11 -1.85
CA TYR A 165 8.65 -0.95 -3.31
C TYR A 165 7.22 -0.70 -3.77
N ALA A 166 6.23 -1.24 -3.05
CA ALA A 166 4.81 -1.05 -3.33
C ALA A 166 4.39 0.42 -3.25
N TRP A 167 4.73 1.07 -2.12
CA TRP A 167 4.48 2.50 -1.93
C TRP A 167 5.23 3.33 -2.97
N LEU A 168 6.54 3.07 -3.13
CA LEU A 168 7.38 3.80 -4.06
C LEU A 168 6.92 3.68 -5.53
N THR A 169 6.42 2.50 -5.93
CA THR A 169 5.87 2.27 -7.28
C THR A 169 4.65 3.14 -7.50
N GLY A 170 3.68 3.12 -6.56
CA GLY A 170 2.47 3.92 -6.67
C GLY A 170 2.76 5.43 -6.74
N GLU A 171 3.62 5.93 -5.85
CA GLU A 171 4.04 7.34 -5.87
C GLU A 171 4.73 7.73 -7.20
N SER A 172 5.58 6.85 -7.74
CA SER A 172 6.31 7.14 -8.98
C SER A 172 5.43 7.15 -10.23
N LEU A 173 4.25 6.50 -10.18
CA LEU A 173 3.28 6.45 -11.27
C LEU A 173 2.13 7.45 -11.08
N ASP A 174 2.18 8.28 -10.04
CA ASP A 174 1.07 9.15 -9.62
C ASP A 174 -0.25 8.39 -9.48
N LEU A 175 -0.20 7.19 -8.89
CA LEU A 175 -1.38 6.36 -8.63
C LEU A 175 -1.68 6.30 -7.14
N GLU A 176 -2.95 6.09 -6.81
CA GLU A 176 -3.28 5.62 -5.48
C GLU A 176 -2.72 4.20 -5.30
N HIS A 177 -2.31 3.86 -4.09
CA HIS A 177 -1.75 2.53 -3.82
C HIS A 177 -2.21 1.94 -2.48
N THR A 178 -2.15 0.62 -2.37
CA THR A 178 -2.43 -0.07 -1.10
C THR A 178 -1.67 -1.38 -0.99
N GLN A 179 -1.37 -1.82 0.24
CA GLN A 179 -0.56 -2.99 0.53
C GLN A 179 -1.33 -4.00 1.38
N ILE A 180 -1.97 -4.99 0.74
CA ILE A 180 -2.60 -6.13 1.43
C ILE A 180 -1.51 -7.18 1.67
N SER A 181 -0.65 -6.89 2.65
CA SER A 181 0.55 -7.67 2.93
C SER A 181 0.78 -7.84 4.43
N GLN A 182 1.44 -8.94 4.79
CA GLN A 182 1.78 -9.22 6.19
C GLN A 182 3.14 -9.92 6.31
N PRO A 183 4.04 -9.46 7.21
CA PRO A 183 5.25 -10.17 7.56
C PRO A 183 5.07 -11.66 7.86
N GLY A 184 5.92 -12.50 7.28
CA GLY A 184 5.90 -13.95 7.49
C GLY A 184 4.74 -14.72 6.86
N ILE A 185 3.78 -14.05 6.19
CA ILE A 185 2.64 -14.74 5.58
C ILE A 185 3.07 -15.55 4.35
N THR A 186 2.54 -16.76 4.22
CA THR A 186 2.61 -17.62 3.04
C THR A 186 1.48 -17.29 2.07
N LEU A 187 1.52 -17.84 0.86
CA LEU A 187 0.33 -17.98 0.04
C LEU A 187 -0.60 -19.07 0.61
N THR A 188 -0.01 -20.17 1.07
CA THR A 188 -0.69 -21.44 1.40
C THR A 188 -1.15 -21.50 2.86
N ASP A 189 -2.44 -21.78 3.10
CA ASP A 189 -2.95 -22.08 4.44
C ASP A 189 -2.28 -23.32 5.06
N GLY A 190 -2.18 -23.35 6.40
CA GLY A 190 -1.63 -24.48 7.15
C GLY A 190 -0.09 -24.52 7.25
N TYR A 191 0.61 -23.60 6.59
CA TYR A 191 2.06 -23.44 6.68
C TYR A 191 2.36 -22.06 7.26
N HIS A 192 2.84 -22.02 8.49
CA HIS A 192 3.17 -20.78 9.19
C HIS A 192 4.38 -20.98 10.11
N TYR A 193 5.04 -19.88 10.44
CA TYR A 193 6.05 -19.87 11.50
C TYR A 193 5.43 -20.08 12.88
N GLU A 194 6.24 -20.50 13.84
CA GLU A 194 5.84 -20.62 15.24
C GLU A 194 5.81 -19.26 15.95
N GLY A 195 4.99 -19.17 17.00
CA GLY A 195 4.81 -17.97 17.82
C GLY A 195 3.59 -17.12 17.48
N ASP A 196 3.21 -16.25 18.42
CA ASP A 196 1.97 -15.45 18.36
C ASP A 196 1.99 -14.36 17.28
N TRP A 197 3.18 -13.92 16.89
CA TRP A 197 3.38 -12.91 15.84
C TRP A 197 3.06 -13.44 14.43
N ALA A 198 3.13 -14.76 14.24
CA ALA A 198 3.10 -15.36 12.90
C ALA A 198 1.66 -15.48 12.36
N PRO A 199 1.40 -15.07 11.11
CA PRO A 199 0.11 -15.25 10.46
C PRO A 199 -0.28 -16.73 10.41
N LYS A 200 -1.44 -17.10 10.97
CA LYS A 200 -1.90 -18.50 11.03
C LYS A 200 -2.68 -18.95 9.78
N ARG A 201 -2.77 -18.09 8.78
CA ARG A 201 -3.42 -18.33 7.49
C ARG A 201 -2.61 -17.66 6.38
N GLY A 202 -2.60 -18.28 5.21
CA GLY A 202 -1.96 -17.78 4.01
C GLY A 202 -2.85 -16.80 3.25
N GLN A 203 -2.25 -16.10 2.29
CA GLN A 203 -2.94 -15.12 1.46
C GLN A 203 -4.08 -15.70 0.62
N ILE A 204 -4.06 -17.01 0.33
CA ILE A 204 -5.16 -17.68 -0.37
C ILE A 204 -6.51 -17.50 0.33
N SER A 205 -6.50 -17.36 1.66
CA SER A 205 -7.68 -17.07 2.48
C SER A 205 -7.67 -15.64 3.00
N GLN A 206 -6.52 -15.16 3.46
CA GLN A 206 -6.40 -13.88 4.16
C GLN A 206 -6.74 -12.68 3.27
N TYR A 207 -6.36 -12.70 1.99
CA TYR A 207 -6.63 -11.58 1.08
C TYR A 207 -8.13 -11.29 0.91
N PHE A 208 -9.01 -12.25 1.18
CA PHE A 208 -10.46 -12.06 1.06
C PHE A 208 -11.12 -11.51 2.33
N LEU A 209 -10.33 -11.20 3.36
CA LEU A 209 -10.80 -10.73 4.66
C LEU A 209 -10.56 -9.23 4.85
N THR A 210 -11.41 -8.61 5.68
CA THR A 210 -11.34 -7.18 6.00
C THR A 210 -10.14 -6.83 6.87
N LYS A 211 -9.89 -7.62 7.92
CA LYS A 211 -8.86 -7.35 8.94
C LYS A 211 -7.58 -8.15 8.69
N GLN A 212 -6.49 -7.79 9.37
CA GLN A 212 -5.23 -8.54 9.33
C GLN A 212 -5.30 -9.93 9.98
N PRO A 213 -4.29 -10.81 9.74
CA PRO A 213 -4.24 -12.17 10.32
C PRO A 213 -4.27 -12.27 11.84
N ASN A 214 -3.86 -11.22 12.56
CA ASN A 214 -3.90 -11.14 14.03
C ASN A 214 -5.35 -11.04 14.56
N HIS A 215 -6.36 -10.80 13.72
CA HIS A 215 -7.77 -10.81 14.10
C HIS A 215 -8.41 -12.17 13.86
N GLN A 216 -8.74 -12.88 14.94
CA GLN A 216 -9.43 -14.18 14.86
C GLN A 216 -10.84 -14.08 14.26
N LYS A 217 -11.61 -13.04 14.65
CA LYS A 217 -12.93 -12.77 14.10
C LYS A 217 -12.82 -11.79 12.94
N ASN A 218 -12.99 -12.31 11.74
CA ASN A 218 -12.75 -11.55 10.53
C ASN A 218 -13.84 -11.80 9.48
N ASN A 219 -14.44 -10.73 9.00
CA ASN A 219 -15.47 -10.78 7.98
C ASN A 219 -14.83 -10.73 6.59
N LEU A 220 -15.59 -11.14 5.58
CA LEU A 220 -15.18 -10.96 4.19
C LEU A 220 -15.06 -9.47 3.87
N TRP A 221 -14.02 -9.12 3.12
CA TRP A 221 -13.89 -7.80 2.52
C TRP A 221 -15.02 -7.56 1.52
N ASN A 222 -15.59 -6.36 1.52
CA ASN A 222 -16.54 -5.96 0.51
C ASN A 222 -15.80 -5.50 -0.76
N PHE A 223 -15.72 -6.39 -1.75
CA PHE A 223 -15.04 -6.13 -3.02
C PHE A 223 -15.74 -5.11 -3.92
N ASP A 224 -16.98 -4.69 -3.60
CA ASP A 224 -17.67 -3.61 -4.31
C ASP A 224 -17.21 -2.21 -3.87
N THR A 225 -16.31 -2.12 -2.87
CA THR A 225 -15.82 -0.84 -2.33
C THR A 225 -14.93 -0.09 -3.32
N TYR A 226 -14.07 -0.80 -4.05
CA TYR A 226 -13.23 -0.26 -5.12
C TYR A 226 -12.81 -1.37 -6.07
N THR A 227 -12.44 -1.02 -7.30
CA THR A 227 -11.76 -1.91 -8.24
C THR A 227 -10.38 -1.35 -8.55
N PRO A 228 -9.28 -2.04 -8.19
CA PRO A 228 -7.95 -1.59 -8.57
C PRO A 228 -7.76 -1.75 -10.09
N LYS A 229 -7.07 -0.80 -10.71
CA LYS A 229 -6.69 -0.88 -12.12
C LYS A 229 -5.64 -1.98 -12.34
N ILE A 230 -4.71 -2.08 -11.39
CA ILE A 230 -3.61 -3.04 -11.39
C ILE A 230 -3.56 -3.77 -10.04
N ILE A 231 -3.34 -5.08 -10.07
CA ILE A 231 -2.92 -5.87 -8.90
C ILE A 231 -1.51 -6.38 -9.14
N VAL A 232 -0.63 -6.25 -8.15
CA VAL A 232 0.71 -6.82 -8.17
C VAL A 232 0.88 -7.82 -7.03
N ILE A 233 1.28 -9.04 -7.33
CA ILE A 233 1.42 -10.13 -6.37
C ILE A 233 2.90 -10.53 -6.25
N ASN A 234 3.42 -10.51 -5.03
CA ASN A 234 4.77 -11.00 -4.70
C ASN A 234 4.70 -11.96 -3.51
N LEU A 235 4.53 -13.25 -3.80
CA LEU A 235 4.35 -14.33 -2.83
C LEU A 235 5.13 -15.58 -3.24
N GLY A 236 5.54 -16.37 -2.25
CA GLY A 236 6.31 -17.62 -2.43
C GLY A 236 7.56 -17.72 -1.56
N THR A 237 8.10 -16.60 -1.06
CA THR A 237 9.29 -16.59 -0.19
C THR A 237 9.08 -17.41 1.08
N ASN A 238 7.99 -17.15 1.81
CA ASN A 238 7.71 -17.87 3.05
C ASN A 238 7.23 -19.30 2.80
N ASP A 239 6.48 -19.54 1.71
CA ASP A 239 6.11 -20.90 1.30
C ASP A 239 7.36 -21.77 1.11
N TYR A 240 8.41 -21.20 0.53
CA TYR A 240 9.68 -21.91 0.31
C TYR A 240 10.41 -22.16 1.63
N ASN A 241 10.53 -21.12 2.46
CA ASN A 241 11.17 -21.23 3.77
C ASN A 241 10.46 -22.22 4.71
N LEU A 242 9.16 -22.44 4.52
CA LEU A 242 8.35 -23.40 5.29
C LEU A 242 8.13 -24.73 4.55
N ASN A 243 8.88 -24.98 3.47
CA ASN A 243 8.87 -26.24 2.71
C ASN A 243 7.48 -26.66 2.20
N VAL A 244 6.66 -25.70 1.73
CA VAL A 244 5.41 -26.02 1.03
C VAL A 244 5.75 -26.87 -0.22
N PRO A 245 5.14 -28.04 -0.43
CA PRO A 245 5.38 -28.80 -1.65
C PRO A 245 5.03 -27.97 -2.90
N GLY A 246 5.93 -27.92 -3.90
CA GLY A 246 5.74 -27.08 -5.10
C GLY A 246 4.45 -27.37 -5.89
N THR A 247 3.94 -28.60 -5.79
CA THR A 247 2.63 -28.99 -6.35
C THR A 247 1.47 -28.31 -5.61
N ILE A 248 1.50 -28.29 -4.27
CA ILE A 248 0.51 -27.60 -3.42
C ILE A 248 0.59 -26.09 -3.66
N PHE A 249 1.80 -25.53 -3.68
CA PHE A 249 2.01 -24.10 -3.98
C PHE A 249 1.42 -23.74 -5.36
N SER A 250 1.73 -24.50 -6.41
CA SER A 250 1.19 -24.29 -7.76
C SER A 250 -0.34 -24.33 -7.81
N GLU A 251 -0.94 -25.29 -7.09
CA GLU A 251 -2.39 -25.44 -7.03
C GLU A 251 -3.05 -24.27 -6.30
N ASN A 252 -2.50 -23.89 -5.15
CA ASN A 252 -2.99 -22.76 -4.37
C ASN A 252 -2.83 -21.44 -5.11
N TYR A 253 -1.72 -21.21 -5.83
CA TYR A 253 -1.55 -20.01 -6.63
C TYR A 253 -2.58 -19.93 -7.76
N ARG A 254 -2.83 -21.05 -8.43
CA ARG A 254 -3.89 -21.13 -9.45
C ARG A 254 -5.27 -20.85 -8.86
N ASN A 255 -5.59 -21.42 -7.71
CA ASN A 255 -6.88 -21.15 -7.05
C ASN A 255 -6.98 -19.70 -6.56
N PHE A 256 -5.89 -19.13 -6.09
CA PHE A 256 -5.83 -17.74 -5.65
C PHE A 256 -6.10 -16.77 -6.81
N LEU A 257 -5.41 -16.95 -7.95
CA LEU A 257 -5.66 -16.13 -9.15
C LEU A 257 -7.09 -16.28 -9.68
N LYS A 258 -7.69 -17.48 -9.67
CA LYS A 258 -9.11 -17.68 -10.03
C LYS A 258 -10.05 -16.88 -9.13
N GLN A 259 -9.79 -16.88 -7.83
CA GLN A 259 -10.61 -16.15 -6.86
C GLN A 259 -10.46 -14.63 -7.04
N ILE A 260 -9.24 -14.12 -7.22
CA ILE A 260 -9.00 -12.70 -7.52
C ILE A 260 -9.71 -12.30 -8.81
N ARG A 261 -9.57 -13.07 -9.89
CA ARG A 261 -10.21 -12.78 -11.17
C ARG A 261 -11.74 -12.77 -11.07
N THR A 262 -12.33 -13.63 -10.24
CA THR A 262 -13.78 -13.61 -9.96
C THR A 262 -14.21 -12.29 -9.30
N LYS A 263 -13.38 -11.71 -8.43
CA LYS A 263 -13.66 -10.42 -7.79
C LYS A 263 -13.39 -9.23 -8.71
N PHE A 264 -12.37 -9.34 -9.56
CA PHE A 264 -11.92 -8.27 -10.44
C PHE A 264 -11.79 -8.77 -11.88
N PRO A 265 -12.89 -8.85 -12.65
CA PRO A 265 -12.90 -9.48 -13.97
C PRO A 265 -12.05 -8.79 -15.05
N LYS A 266 -11.72 -7.51 -14.87
CA LYS A 266 -11.04 -6.68 -15.88
C LYS A 266 -9.68 -6.13 -15.44
N THR A 267 -9.30 -6.28 -14.18
CA THR A 267 -8.05 -5.73 -13.62
C THR A 267 -6.82 -6.41 -14.24
N GLU A 268 -5.77 -5.65 -14.52
CA GLU A 268 -4.48 -6.22 -14.91
C GLU A 268 -3.80 -6.82 -13.67
N ILE A 269 -3.40 -8.10 -13.74
CA ILE A 269 -2.79 -8.82 -12.61
C ILE A 269 -1.35 -9.16 -12.98
N PHE A 270 -0.39 -8.63 -12.25
CA PHE A 270 1.02 -8.93 -12.41
C PHE A 270 1.51 -9.81 -11.27
N VAL A 271 2.03 -10.97 -11.62
CA VAL A 271 2.60 -11.94 -10.70
C VAL A 271 4.11 -11.87 -10.81
N MET A 272 4.76 -11.41 -9.75
CA MET A 272 6.21 -11.26 -9.71
C MET A 272 6.88 -12.60 -9.39
N ARG A 273 7.98 -12.89 -10.07
CA ARG A 273 8.99 -13.82 -9.57
C ARG A 273 9.52 -13.29 -8.24
N THR A 274 9.58 -14.12 -7.21
CA THR A 274 10.21 -13.74 -5.94
C THR A 274 11.69 -13.39 -6.18
N PHE A 275 12.24 -12.43 -5.42
CA PHE A 275 13.60 -11.96 -5.64
C PHE A 275 14.65 -13.07 -5.45
N GLY A 276 14.42 -13.98 -4.49
CA GLY A 276 15.25 -15.17 -4.29
C GLY A 276 15.05 -16.28 -5.33
N GLY A 277 14.11 -16.14 -6.27
CA GLY A 277 13.81 -17.14 -7.30
C GLY A 277 13.03 -18.36 -6.83
N TYR A 278 12.52 -18.32 -5.60
CA TYR A 278 11.69 -19.35 -5.02
C TYR A 278 10.43 -19.59 -5.86
N TYR A 279 10.20 -20.86 -6.20
CA TYR A 279 9.10 -21.33 -7.05
C TYR A 279 8.95 -20.57 -8.37
N ALA A 280 10.05 -20.06 -8.95
CA ALA A 280 9.99 -19.27 -10.18
C ALA A 280 9.33 -20.08 -11.32
N SER A 281 9.69 -21.36 -11.47
CA SER A 281 9.16 -22.22 -12.52
C SER A 281 7.67 -22.54 -12.35
N GLU A 282 7.26 -22.78 -11.11
CA GLU A 282 5.90 -23.08 -10.71
C GLU A 282 5.00 -21.87 -10.94
N THR A 283 5.48 -20.69 -10.52
CA THR A 283 4.77 -19.42 -10.66
C THR A 283 4.58 -19.06 -12.13
N ALA A 284 5.65 -19.11 -12.93
CA ALA A 284 5.59 -18.84 -14.37
C ALA A 284 4.62 -19.80 -15.08
N ARG A 285 4.70 -21.11 -14.77
CA ARG A 285 3.81 -22.12 -15.35
C ARG A 285 2.35 -21.88 -14.99
N VAL A 286 2.04 -21.45 -13.77
CA VAL A 286 0.67 -21.10 -13.37
C VAL A 286 0.17 -19.92 -14.21
N VAL A 287 0.96 -18.85 -14.32
CA VAL A 287 0.57 -17.68 -15.13
C VAL A 287 0.37 -18.04 -16.61
N ASP A 288 1.30 -18.80 -17.20
CA ASP A 288 1.19 -19.25 -18.60
C ASP A 288 -0.06 -20.08 -18.87
N GLN A 289 -0.53 -20.87 -17.89
CA GLN A 289 -1.79 -21.60 -18.01
C GLN A 289 -3.00 -20.66 -18.07
N PHE A 290 -3.01 -19.57 -17.29
CA PHE A 290 -4.08 -18.57 -17.34
C PHE A 290 -4.07 -17.78 -18.65
N ARG A 291 -2.88 -17.37 -19.12
CA ARG A 291 -2.72 -16.55 -20.32
C ARG A 291 -3.27 -17.18 -21.60
N ARG A 292 -3.52 -18.49 -21.61
CA ARG A 292 -4.22 -19.17 -22.71
C ARG A 292 -5.65 -18.65 -22.92
N ASN A 293 -6.29 -18.10 -21.88
CA ASN A 293 -7.67 -17.62 -21.92
C ASN A 293 -7.85 -16.20 -21.32
N ASP A 294 -6.88 -15.71 -20.56
CA ASP A 294 -6.92 -14.39 -19.93
C ASP A 294 -5.60 -13.65 -20.13
N LEU A 295 -5.58 -12.73 -21.10
CA LEU A 295 -4.39 -11.97 -21.46
C LEU A 295 -4.03 -10.87 -20.44
N ARG A 296 -4.86 -10.65 -19.41
CA ARG A 296 -4.66 -9.64 -18.36
C ARG A 296 -3.96 -10.19 -17.11
N ILE A 297 -3.32 -11.35 -17.22
CA ILE A 297 -2.48 -11.92 -16.18
C ILE A 297 -1.06 -12.03 -16.73
N HIS A 298 -0.11 -11.38 -16.07
CA HIS A 298 1.24 -11.21 -16.54
C HIS A 298 2.22 -11.80 -15.54
N TYR A 299 3.30 -12.37 -16.04
CA TYR A 299 4.43 -12.79 -15.21
C TYR A 299 5.53 -11.74 -15.35
N ILE A 300 6.05 -11.25 -14.22
CA ILE A 300 7.21 -10.37 -14.18
C ILE A 300 8.41 -11.18 -13.72
N ASP A 301 9.34 -11.42 -14.64
CA ASP A 301 10.64 -11.99 -14.28
C ASP A 301 11.53 -10.92 -13.63
N THR A 302 11.81 -11.10 -12.34
CA THR A 302 12.63 -10.20 -11.52
C THR A 302 14.10 -10.64 -11.46
N SER A 303 14.50 -11.60 -12.29
CA SER A 303 15.88 -12.08 -12.34
C SER A 303 16.86 -10.92 -12.53
N ASN A 304 17.92 -10.89 -11.72
CA ASN A 304 18.97 -9.87 -11.73
C ASN A 304 18.48 -8.44 -11.46
N TRP A 305 17.29 -8.25 -10.89
CA TRP A 305 16.86 -6.91 -10.47
C TRP A 305 17.64 -6.39 -9.26
N LEU A 306 18.03 -7.31 -8.37
CA LEU A 306 18.74 -7.05 -7.12
C LEU A 306 20.04 -7.87 -7.06
N SER A 307 21.04 -7.32 -6.38
CA SER A 307 22.35 -7.93 -6.15
C SER A 307 22.59 -8.15 -4.66
N HIS A 308 23.12 -9.32 -4.30
CA HIS A 308 23.46 -9.67 -2.93
C HIS A 308 24.97 -9.51 -2.71
N PRO A 309 25.42 -8.90 -1.58
CA PRO A 309 24.61 -8.40 -0.47
C PRO A 309 24.10 -6.96 -0.61
N GLU A 310 24.49 -6.23 -1.66
CA GLU A 310 24.36 -4.76 -1.72
C GLU A 310 22.93 -4.25 -1.59
N ASP A 311 21.95 -4.98 -2.14
CA ASP A 311 20.54 -4.57 -2.15
C ASP A 311 19.71 -5.20 -1.03
N PHE A 312 20.34 -5.88 -0.07
CA PHE A 312 19.66 -6.67 0.95
C PHE A 312 20.12 -6.30 2.37
N VAL A 313 19.21 -6.46 3.33
CA VAL A 313 19.54 -6.40 4.77
C VAL A 313 19.88 -7.79 5.30
N ASP A 314 19.21 -8.82 4.79
CA ASP A 314 19.42 -10.23 5.09
C ASP A 314 19.18 -11.09 3.84
N THR A 315 19.13 -12.41 3.97
CA THR A 315 18.99 -13.30 2.80
C THR A 315 17.67 -13.14 2.03
N ASN A 316 16.63 -12.54 2.61
CA ASN A 316 15.30 -12.42 2.04
C ASN A 316 14.86 -10.97 1.78
N HIS A 317 15.24 -10.03 2.65
CA HIS A 317 14.65 -8.69 2.68
C HIS A 317 15.54 -7.67 1.97
N PRO A 318 15.05 -7.04 0.88
CA PRO A 318 15.74 -5.91 0.28
C PRO A 318 15.89 -4.76 1.28
N ASN A 319 17.00 -4.03 1.20
CA ASN A 319 17.17 -2.76 1.91
C ASN A 319 16.49 -1.62 1.14
N ASP A 320 16.56 -0.39 1.65
CA ASP A 320 15.96 0.79 1.00
C ASP A 320 16.40 0.93 -0.47
N GLN A 321 17.69 0.72 -0.77
CA GLN A 321 18.21 0.79 -2.13
C GLN A 321 17.62 -0.33 -3.01
N GLY A 322 17.51 -1.54 -2.49
CA GLY A 322 16.85 -2.64 -3.18
C GLY A 322 15.40 -2.32 -3.50
N HIS A 323 14.65 -1.80 -2.53
CA HIS A 323 13.26 -1.37 -2.75
C HIS A 323 13.13 -0.27 -3.82
N ILE A 324 14.03 0.71 -3.85
CA ILE A 324 14.09 1.73 -4.90
C ILE A 324 14.33 1.09 -6.28
N LYS A 325 15.29 0.15 -6.39
CA LYS A 325 15.56 -0.55 -7.66
C LYS A 325 14.34 -1.33 -8.15
N VAL A 326 13.64 -2.03 -7.25
CA VAL A 326 12.41 -2.75 -7.58
C VAL A 326 11.35 -1.78 -8.08
N ALA A 327 11.11 -0.68 -7.36
CA ALA A 327 10.10 0.30 -7.73
C ALA A 327 10.36 0.89 -9.11
N LEU A 328 11.59 1.33 -9.40
CA LEU A 328 11.94 1.88 -10.72
C LEU A 328 11.66 0.90 -11.87
N LYS A 329 12.09 -0.35 -11.72
CA LYS A 329 11.89 -1.39 -12.75
C LYS A 329 10.43 -1.79 -12.89
N LEU A 330 9.71 -1.87 -11.78
CA LEU A 330 8.29 -2.19 -11.79
C LEU A 330 7.48 -1.07 -12.44
N SER A 331 7.75 0.19 -12.09
CA SER A 331 7.07 1.35 -12.68
C SER A 331 7.28 1.44 -14.19
N GLU A 332 8.49 1.18 -14.69
CA GLU A 332 8.76 1.11 -16.13
C GLU A 332 7.85 0.10 -16.84
N ILE A 333 7.68 -1.09 -16.26
CA ILE A 333 6.80 -2.13 -16.82
C ILE A 333 5.34 -1.69 -16.75
N LEU A 334 4.88 -1.24 -15.57
CA LEU A 334 3.47 -0.95 -15.35
C LEU A 334 2.99 0.29 -16.09
N ASN A 335 3.85 1.30 -16.32
CA ASN A 335 3.48 2.51 -17.04
C ASN A 335 2.92 2.22 -18.44
N SER A 336 3.47 1.21 -19.12
CA SER A 336 2.97 0.76 -20.43
C SER A 336 1.52 0.25 -20.42
N PHE A 337 0.98 -0.10 -19.25
CA PHE A 337 -0.41 -0.55 -19.08
C PHE A 337 -1.34 0.56 -18.57
N LEU A 338 -0.79 1.73 -18.22
CA LEU A 338 -1.58 2.90 -17.81
C LEU A 338 -1.96 3.77 -19.01
N GLU A 339 -1.10 3.83 -20.02
CA GLU A 339 -1.25 4.67 -21.23
C GLU A 339 -2.15 4.05 -22.32
N LEU A 340 -2.58 2.80 -22.18
CA LEU A 340 -3.30 2.05 -23.23
C LEU A 340 -4.82 2.31 -23.30
N HIS A 341 -5.34 3.31 -22.57
CA HIS A 341 -6.79 3.62 -22.56
C HIS A 341 -7.10 5.11 -22.69
#